data_AF-A0A660R476-F1
#
_entry.id   AF-A0A660R476-F1
#
_cell.length_a   1.000
_cell.length_b   1.000
_cell.length_c   1.000
_cell.angle_alpha   90.00
_cell.angle_beta   90.00
_cell.angle_gamma   90.00
#
_symmetry.space_group_name_H-M   'P 1'
#
loop_
_entity.id
_entity.type
_entity.pdbx_description
1 polymer ?
#
loop_
_entity_poly.entity_id
_entity_poly.type
_entity_poly.pdbx_seq_one_letter_code
_entity_poly.pdbx_strand_id
1 'polypeptide(L)'
;MKNVDVLVIGAGAAGMAAALAAAEQGAKVLLVEREDRAGGILNQCIHNGFGLHYFKRELTGPEYAEIFREKLERSGIDTYVEKFVLEVDVKKREVIVVSKKGIEKIHPKSLILATGARERPFGSLLIPGDRPSGIYTAGVV
;
A
#
# COMPACT_ATOMS: atom_id res chain seq x y z
N MET A 1 1.23 -5.49 -21.65
CA MET A 1 0.77 -4.12 -21.38
C MET A 1 -0.63 -4.21 -20.78
N LYS A 2 -0.90 -3.52 -19.66
CA LYS A 2 -2.18 -3.64 -18.93
C LYS A 2 -2.87 -2.27 -18.82
N ASN A 3 -4.09 -2.17 -19.35
CA ASN A 3 -4.94 -0.97 -19.25
C ASN A 3 -5.93 -1.12 -18.09
N VAL A 4 -6.04 -0.08 -17.27
CA VAL A 4 -6.93 0.00 -16.10
C VAL A 4 -7.55 1.39 -15.99
N ASP A 5 -8.71 1.49 -15.34
CA ASP A 5 -9.33 2.79 -15.12
C ASP A 5 -8.66 3.52 -13.96
N VAL A 6 -8.42 2.81 -12.85
CA VAL A 6 -7.77 3.35 -11.66
C VAL A 6 -6.62 2.44 -11.24
N LEU A 7 -5.42 3.01 -11.11
CA LEU A 7 -4.29 2.36 -10.47
C LEU A 7 -4.09 2.96 -9.08
N VAL A 8 -4.07 2.11 -8.06
CA VAL A 8 -3.77 2.48 -6.68
C VAL A 8 -2.40 1.91 -6.30
N ILE A 9 -1.49 2.78 -5.87
CA ILE A 9 -0.14 2.40 -5.44
C ILE A 9 -0.05 2.42 -3.91
N GLY A 10 0.20 1.26 -3.32
CA GLY A 10 0.26 1.01 -1.89
C GLY A 10 -1.06 0.46 -1.36
N ALA A 11 -1.03 -0.70 -0.69
CA ALA A 11 -2.19 -1.37 -0.12
C ALA A 11 -2.25 -1.25 1.41
N GLY A 12 -1.88 -0.09 1.96
CA GLY A 12 -2.22 0.28 3.33
C GLY A 12 -3.71 0.60 3.50
N ALA A 13 -4.11 1.04 4.69
CA ALA A 13 -5.51 1.43 4.98
C ALA A 13 -6.13 2.33 3.91
N ALA A 14 -5.42 3.41 3.54
CA ALA A 14 -5.88 4.37 2.54
C ALA A 14 -6.01 3.75 1.13
N GLY A 15 -5.06 2.90 0.73
CA GLY A 15 -5.06 2.28 -0.59
C GLY A 15 -6.14 1.24 -0.76
N MET A 16 -6.34 0.36 0.24
CA MET A 16 -7.44 -0.61 0.21
C MET A 16 -8.80 0.08 0.19
N ALA A 17 -9.00 1.13 1.00
CA ALA A 17 -10.24 1.91 1.00
C ALA A 17 -10.47 2.61 -0.35
N ALA A 18 -9.44 3.24 -0.92
CA ALA A 18 -9.54 3.91 -2.23
C ALA A 18 -9.85 2.94 -3.37
N ALA A 19 -9.23 1.75 -3.35
CA ALA A 19 -9.46 0.72 -4.36
C ALA A 19 -10.92 0.22 -4.31
N LEU A 20 -11.43 -0.09 -3.10
CA LEU A 20 -12.81 -0.50 -2.91
C LEU A 20 -13.79 0.58 -3.35
N ALA A 21 -13.59 1.83 -2.92
CA ALA A 21 -14.46 2.94 -3.29
C ALA A 21 -14.49 3.16 -4.81
N ALA A 22 -13.36 3.04 -5.50
CA ALA A 22 -13.30 3.14 -6.96
C ALA A 22 -14.02 1.97 -7.66
N ALA A 23 -13.88 0.76 -7.14
CA ALA A 23 -14.56 -0.42 -7.69
C ALA A 23 -16.08 -0.37 -7.47
N GLU A 24 -16.55 0.17 -6.34
CA GLU A 24 -17.97 0.43 -6.06
C GLU A 24 -18.61 1.40 -7.08
N GLN A 25 -17.80 2.28 -7.69
CA GLN A 25 -18.23 3.16 -8.79
C GLN A 25 -18.12 2.49 -10.18
N GLY A 26 -17.80 1.19 -10.24
CA GLY A 26 -17.71 0.42 -11.49
C GLY A 26 -16.38 0.57 -12.24
N ALA A 27 -15.35 1.15 -11.63
CA ALA A 27 -14.05 1.29 -12.28
C ALA A 27 -13.29 -0.06 -12.31
N LYS A 28 -12.55 -0.32 -13.39
CA LYS A 28 -11.55 -1.40 -13.42
C LYS A 28 -10.32 -0.98 -12.63
N VAL A 29 -10.24 -1.45 -11.38
CA VAL A 29 -9.18 -1.09 -10.43
C VAL A 29 -8.05 -2.10 -10.45
N LEU A 30 -6.81 -1.61 -10.36
CA LEU A 30 -5.64 -2.39 -9.99
C LEU A 30 -5.00 -1.79 -8.75
N LEU A 31 -4.82 -2.61 -7.72
CA LEU A 31 -4.11 -2.26 -6.49
C LEU A 31 -2.73 -2.92 -6.51
N VAL A 32 -1.66 -2.15 -6.25
CA VAL A 32 -0.28 -2.64 -6.25
C VAL A 32 0.36 -2.46 -4.88
N GLU A 33 0.90 -3.54 -4.33
CA GLU A 33 1.61 -3.63 -3.07
C GLU A 33 2.96 -4.32 -3.28
N ARG A 34 3.99 -3.78 -2.63
CA ARG A 34 5.35 -4.31 -2.70
C ARG A 34 5.59 -5.45 -1.72
N GLU A 35 4.86 -5.47 -0.60
CA GLU A 35 4.95 -6.52 0.41
C GLU A 35 4.19 -7.79 -0.02
N ASP A 36 4.34 -8.88 0.74
CA ASP A 36 3.71 -10.19 0.49
C ASP A 36 2.17 -10.16 0.60
N ARG A 37 1.64 -9.15 1.29
CA ARG A 37 0.21 -8.99 1.56
C ARG A 37 -0.18 -7.52 1.71
N ALA A 38 -1.44 -7.21 1.42
CA ALA A 38 -2.03 -5.92 1.73
C ALA A 38 -2.13 -5.68 3.24
N GLY A 39 -2.12 -4.42 3.66
CA GLY A 39 -2.23 -3.96 5.05
C GLY A 39 -1.29 -2.81 5.39
N GLY A 40 -0.13 -2.73 4.72
CA GLY A 40 0.88 -1.71 5.02
C GLY A 40 1.29 -1.73 6.50
N ILE A 41 1.34 -0.56 7.15
CA ILE A 41 1.72 -0.45 8.57
C ILE A 41 0.75 -1.18 9.52
N LEU A 42 -0.50 -1.41 9.11
CA LEU A 42 -1.49 -2.11 9.93
C LEU A 42 -1.02 -3.51 10.31
N ASN A 43 -0.25 -4.17 9.43
CA ASN A 43 0.27 -5.52 9.69
C ASN A 43 1.22 -5.59 10.89
N GLN A 44 1.75 -4.46 11.35
CA GLN A 44 2.71 -4.37 12.46
C GLN A 44 2.07 -3.80 13.73
N CYS A 45 0.93 -3.13 13.61
CA CYS A 45 0.24 -2.48 14.72
C CYS A 45 -0.60 -3.47 15.53
N ILE A 46 0.05 -4.30 16.35
CA ILE A 46 -0.62 -5.33 17.19
C ILE A 46 -1.39 -4.78 18.40
N HIS A 47 -1.37 -3.46 18.61
CA HIS A 47 -2.15 -2.79 19.65
C HIS A 47 -3.60 -2.54 19.17
N ASN A 48 -4.50 -2.36 20.12
CA ASN A 48 -5.89 -2.02 19.93
C ASN A 48 -6.11 -0.55 19.54
N GLY A 49 -7.38 -0.14 19.36
CA GLY A 49 -7.76 1.23 19.00
C GLY A 49 -8.09 1.44 17.52
N PHE A 50 -7.87 0.43 16.67
CA PHE A 50 -8.36 0.44 15.30
C PHE A 50 -9.86 0.12 15.27
N GLY A 51 -10.55 0.56 14.22
CA GLY A 51 -11.96 0.21 13.99
C GLY A 51 -13.00 0.94 14.83
N LEU A 52 -12.62 1.67 15.89
CA LEU A 52 -13.56 2.33 16.81
C LEU A 52 -14.57 3.24 16.08
N HIS A 53 -14.10 4.07 15.14
CA HIS A 53 -14.97 4.99 14.42
C HIS A 53 -15.72 4.34 13.27
N TYR A 54 -15.06 3.45 12.52
CA TYR A 54 -15.58 2.88 11.27
C TYR A 54 -16.44 1.63 11.49
N PHE A 55 -15.97 0.71 12.34
CA PHE A 55 -16.62 -0.57 12.63
C PHE A 55 -17.36 -0.58 13.98
N LYS A 56 -17.28 0.49 14.77
CA LYS A 56 -17.90 0.59 16.11
C LYS A 56 -17.50 -0.53 17.07
N ARG A 57 -16.31 -1.08 16.86
CA ARG A 57 -15.68 -2.10 17.72
C ARG A 57 -14.18 -1.90 17.72
N GLU A 58 -13.55 -2.36 18.79
CA GLU A 58 -12.11 -2.30 18.95
C GLU A 58 -11.44 -3.45 18.21
N LEU A 59 -10.40 -3.13 17.43
CA LEU A 59 -9.61 -4.06 16.64
C LEU A 59 -8.12 -3.73 16.78
N THR A 60 -7.29 -4.73 16.54
CA THR A 60 -5.88 -4.54 16.23
C THR A 60 -5.70 -4.10 14.77
N GLY A 61 -4.49 -3.62 14.44
CA GLY A 61 -4.13 -3.29 13.05
C GLY A 61 -4.30 -4.46 12.09
N PRO A 62 -3.76 -5.67 12.38
CA PRO A 62 -3.92 -6.83 11.52
C PRO A 62 -5.38 -7.26 11.32
N GLU A 63 -6.21 -7.24 12.37
CA GLU A 63 -7.64 -7.54 12.24
C GLU A 63 -8.37 -6.51 11.36
N TYR A 64 -8.03 -5.22 11.50
CA TYR A 64 -8.55 -4.18 10.63
C TYR A 64 -8.14 -4.42 9.17
N ALA A 65 -6.88 -4.78 8.92
CA ALA A 65 -6.38 -5.08 7.59
C ALA A 65 -7.11 -6.29 6.98
N GLU A 66 -7.31 -7.35 7.76
CA GLU A 66 -7.96 -8.59 7.29
C GLU A 66 -9.38 -8.34 6.80
N ILE A 67 -10.16 -7.53 7.51
CA ILE A 67 -11.52 -7.16 7.07
C ILE A 67 -11.50 -6.48 5.69
N PHE A 68 -10.51 -5.62 5.43
CA PHE A 68 -10.37 -4.96 4.13
C PHE A 68 -9.84 -5.92 3.05
N ARG A 69 -8.98 -6.87 3.40
CA ARG A 69 -8.53 -7.91 2.46
C ARG A 69 -9.67 -8.80 2.01
N GLU A 70 -10.51 -9.26 2.93
CA GLU A 70 -11.72 -10.03 2.57
C GLU A 70 -12.64 -9.24 1.62
N LYS A 71 -12.79 -7.93 1.85
CA LYS A 71 -13.56 -7.06 0.96
C LYS A 71 -12.93 -6.96 -0.43
N LEU A 72 -11.60 -6.81 -0.50
CA LEU A 72 -10.87 -6.79 -1.77
C LEU A 72 -11.08 -8.10 -2.55
N GLU A 73 -10.95 -9.24 -1.88
CA GLU A 73 -11.17 -10.55 -2.50
C GLU A 73 -12.60 -10.70 -3.04
N ARG A 74 -13.62 -10.28 -2.26
CA ARG A 74 -15.03 -10.33 -2.69
C ARG A 74 -15.36 -9.34 -3.81
N SER A 75 -14.65 -8.22 -3.89
CA SER A 75 -14.88 -7.19 -4.92
C SER A 75 -14.34 -7.57 -6.30
N GLY A 76 -13.45 -8.57 -6.38
CA GLY A 76 -12.81 -8.97 -7.63
C GLY A 76 -11.77 -7.95 -8.15
N ILE A 77 -11.31 -7.02 -7.30
CA ILE A 77 -10.23 -6.09 -7.65
C ILE A 77 -8.93 -6.87 -7.86
N ASP A 78 -8.27 -6.64 -8.99
CA ASP A 78 -6.93 -7.17 -9.22
C ASP A 78 -5.98 -6.57 -8.18
N THR A 79 -5.46 -7.41 -7.29
CA THR A 79 -4.48 -7.01 -6.27
C THR A 79 -3.14 -7.66 -6.56
N TYR A 80 -2.13 -6.85 -6.85
CA TYR A 80 -0.75 -7.28 -7.05
C TYR A 80 0.02 -7.13 -5.75
N VAL A 81 0.52 -8.25 -5.22
CA VAL A 81 1.45 -8.32 -4.09
C VAL A 81 2.85 -8.69 -4.59
N GLU A 82 3.89 -8.43 -3.80
CA GLU A 82 5.30 -8.59 -4.18
C GLU A 82 5.66 -7.85 -5.48
N LYS A 83 5.02 -6.70 -5.74
CA LYS A 83 5.26 -5.89 -6.94
C LYS A 83 5.61 -4.44 -6.59
N PHE A 84 6.77 -4.02 -7.07
CA PHE A 84 7.33 -2.70 -6.80
C PHE A 84 7.02 -1.75 -7.95
N VAL A 85 6.46 -0.58 -7.66
CA VAL A 85 6.41 0.51 -8.65
C VAL A 85 7.76 1.20 -8.66
N LEU A 86 8.44 1.20 -9.82
CA LEU A 86 9.73 1.87 -10.00
C LEU A 86 9.60 3.28 -10.55
N GLU A 87 8.66 3.48 -11.48
CA GLU A 87 8.53 4.75 -12.19
C GLU A 87 7.07 5.07 -12.48
N VAL A 88 6.72 6.35 -12.37
CA VAL A 88 5.44 6.93 -12.78
C VAL A 88 5.72 8.04 -13.78
N ASP A 89 5.46 7.78 -15.06
CA ASP A 89 5.50 8.78 -16.13
C ASP A 89 4.09 9.32 -16.39
N VAL A 90 3.78 10.48 -15.81
CA VAL A 90 2.48 11.14 -15.97
C VAL A 90 2.24 11.67 -17.37
N LYS A 91 3.30 11.99 -18.15
CA LYS A 91 3.17 12.51 -19.51
C LYS A 91 2.78 11.40 -20.47
N LYS A 92 3.39 10.22 -20.32
CA LYS A 92 3.06 9.02 -21.11
C LYS A 92 1.89 8.22 -20.55
N ARG A 93 1.40 8.57 -19.35
CA ARG A 93 0.42 7.79 -18.57
C ARG A 93 0.88 6.33 -18.46
N GLU A 94 2.14 6.13 -18.10
CA GLU A 94 2.77 4.82 -17.97
C GLU A 94 3.32 4.68 -16.55
N VAL A 95 3.07 3.52 -15.93
CA VAL A 95 3.64 3.13 -14.65
C VAL A 95 4.41 1.83 -14.84
N ILE A 96 5.66 1.82 -14.40
CA ILE A 96 6.55 0.66 -14.48
C ILE A 96 6.48 -0.09 -13.17
N VAL A 97 6.03 -1.34 -13.23
CA VAL A 97 5.91 -2.26 -12.11
C VAL A 97 6.89 -3.41 -12.29
N VAL A 98 7.61 -3.77 -11.24
CA VAL A 98 8.63 -4.82 -11.25
C VAL A 98 8.30 -5.88 -10.21
N SER A 99 8.50 -7.13 -10.59
CA SER A 99 8.37 -8.30 -9.72
C SER A 99 9.47 -9.30 -10.03
N LYS A 100 9.52 -10.41 -9.29
CA LYS A 100 10.39 -11.56 -9.58
C LYS A 100 10.18 -12.12 -11.00
N LYS A 101 9.04 -11.85 -11.64
CA LYS A 101 8.69 -12.31 -13.00
C LYS A 101 9.15 -11.34 -14.11
N GLY A 102 9.71 -10.19 -13.74
CA GLY A 102 10.16 -9.16 -14.68
C GLY A 102 9.36 -7.86 -14.57
N ILE A 103 9.39 -7.09 -15.66
CA ILE A 103 8.85 -5.73 -15.75
C ILE A 103 7.51 -5.74 -16.47
N GLU A 104 6.52 -5.06 -15.89
CA GLU A 104 5.20 -4.84 -16.46
C GLU A 104 4.93 -3.34 -16.61
N LYS A 105 4.39 -2.95 -17.77
CA LYS A 105 3.93 -1.58 -18.04
C LYS A 105 2.42 -1.49 -17.89
N ILE A 106 1.98 -0.54 -17.07
CA ILE A 106 0.59 -0.29 -16.74
C ILE A 106 0.19 1.10 -17.21
N HIS A 107 -0.94 1.20 -17.90
CA HIS A 107 -1.48 2.47 -18.39
C HIS A 107 -2.82 2.76 -17.71
N PRO A 108 -2.82 3.52 -16.61
CA PRO A 108 -4.05 3.92 -15.93
C PRO A 108 -4.68 5.17 -16.56
N LYS A 109 -6.01 5.28 -16.49
CA LYS A 109 -6.70 6.56 -16.75
C LYS A 109 -6.53 7.54 -15.58
N SER A 110 -6.56 7.01 -14.34
CA SER A 110 -6.37 7.76 -13.10
C SER A 110 -5.42 7.04 -12.15
N LEU A 111 -4.65 7.80 -11.38
CA LEU A 111 -3.64 7.29 -10.44
C LEU A 111 -3.91 7.79 -9.02
N ILE A 112 -3.86 6.87 -8.05
CA ILE A 112 -3.92 7.18 -6.61
C ILE A 112 -2.61 6.75 -5.97
N LEU A 113 -1.92 7.70 -5.33
CA LEU A 113 -0.70 7.45 -4.55
C LEU A 113 -1.06 7.30 -3.07
N ALA A 114 -1.03 6.07 -2.58
CA ALA A 114 -1.28 5.70 -1.19
C ALA A 114 -0.04 5.00 -0.58
N THR A 115 1.15 5.49 -0.93
CA THR A 115 2.46 4.85 -0.64
C THR A 115 2.88 4.90 0.83
N GLY A 116 2.07 5.51 1.69
CA GLY A 116 2.37 5.70 3.11
C GLY A 116 3.54 6.66 3.36
N ALA A 117 4.07 6.59 4.58
CA ALA A 117 5.25 7.33 5.01
C ALA A 117 6.31 6.35 5.53
N ARG A 118 7.58 6.78 5.51
CA ARG A 118 8.70 6.07 6.14
C ARG A 118 9.31 6.94 7.22
N GLU A 119 9.65 6.33 8.35
CA GLU A 119 10.43 7.00 9.38
C GLU A 119 11.80 7.40 8.82
N ARG A 120 12.31 8.55 9.29
CA ARG A 120 13.64 9.03 8.91
C ARG A 120 14.65 8.40 9.86
N PRO A 121 15.60 7.58 9.38
CA PRO A 121 16.66 7.08 10.24
C PRO A 121 17.57 8.22 10.69
N PHE A 122 18.33 7.99 11.76
CA PHE A 122 19.29 8.95 12.32
C PHE A 122 20.22 9.56 11.26
N GLY A 123 20.68 8.74 10.30
CA GLY A 123 21.50 9.20 9.18
C GLY A 123 20.83 10.24 8.28
N SER A 124 19.52 10.12 8.04
CA SER A 124 18.75 11.10 7.25
C SER A 124 18.46 12.39 8.01
N LEU A 125 18.57 12.40 9.34
CA LEU A 125 18.36 13.58 10.17
C LEU A 125 19.63 14.41 10.37
N LEU A 126 20.78 13.92 9.89
CA LEU A 126 22.10 14.58 10.03
C LEU A 126 22.44 14.94 11.48
N ILE A 127 21.92 14.18 12.45
CA ILE A 127 22.22 14.39 13.86
C ILE A 127 23.69 13.99 14.08
N PRO A 128 24.53 14.87 14.66
CA PRO A 128 25.91 14.53 14.96
C PRO A 128 25.98 13.46 16.06
N GLY A 129 26.94 12.54 15.95
CA GLY A 129 27.17 11.50 16.95
C GLY A 129 27.59 10.17 16.34
N ASP A 130 27.90 9.22 17.23
CA ASP A 130 28.27 7.87 16.84
C ASP A 130 27.06 7.09 16.28
N ARG A 131 27.33 6.08 15.45
CA ARG A 131 26.32 5.18 14.88
C ARG A 131 26.47 3.78 15.47
N PRO A 132 26.17 3.58 16.76
CA PRO A 132 26.32 2.28 17.37
C PRO A 132 25.32 1.28 16.77
N SER A 133 25.74 0.02 16.69
CA SER A 133 24.85 -1.08 16.34
C SER A 133 23.72 -1.20 17.37
N GLY A 134 22.53 -1.62 16.93
CA GLY A 134 21.38 -1.81 17.81
C GLY A 134 20.43 -0.62 17.92
N ILE A 135 20.73 0.51 17.26
CA ILE A 135 19.82 1.65 17.15
C ILE A 135 18.98 1.53 15.88
N TYR A 136 17.67 1.44 16.06
CA TYR A 136 16.72 1.30 14.96
C TYR A 136 15.59 2.33 15.05
N THR A 137 14.96 2.60 13.91
CA THR A 137 13.68 3.33 13.86
C THR A 137 12.60 2.54 14.58
N ALA A 138 11.62 3.22 15.17
CA ALA A 138 10.53 2.56 15.91
C ALA A 138 9.70 1.66 14.97
N GLY A 139 9.51 2.11 13.72
CA GLY A 139 8.87 1.34 12.66
C GLY A 139 9.81 0.43 11.85
N VAL A 140 11.01 0.09 12.37
CA VAL A 140 11.84 -0.93 11.69
C VAL A 140 11.17 -2.30 11.82
N VAL A 141 11.15 -3.04 10.72
CA VAL A 141 10.85 -4.48 10.64
C VAL A 141 11.80 -5.13 9.65
#